data_AF-A0A9D7H0C0-F1
#
_entry.id   AF-A0A9D7H0C0-F1
#
_cell.length_a   1.000
_cell.length_b   1.000
_cell.length_c   1.000
_cell.angle_alpha   90.00
_cell.angle_beta   90.00
_cell.angle_gamma   90.00
#
_symmetry.space_group_name_H-M   'P 1'
#
loop_
_entity.id
_entity.type
_entity.pdbx_description
1 polymer ?
#
loop_
_entity_poly.entity_id
_entity_poly.type
_entity_poly.pdbx_seq_one_letter_code
_entity_poly.pdbx_strand_id
1 'polypeptide(L)'
;MQSSLFDRLKAWAELFSSRNDLEFTTPLTIEPVESVSQRYPEDARAFAAKAGAFNLSYRLRDKDHDLAGFLYLSLQAFDDGAYMELDGAVVPEEDMLLVDGDGEGTGQAAWYVLPAGRPAKIVWSVEELVVFDSLTDYLTQGAKRAFSYLPRRWQRGGADALHERSMPRSTPPADLRAALIRRGANPNMADELMEWLGADVVLLLPRDAG
;
A
#
# COMPACT_ATOMS: atom_id res chain seq x y z
N MET A 1 4.91 8.19 22.03
CA MET A 1 4.37 9.00 20.91
C MET A 1 4.22 8.03 19.76
N GLN A 2 3.03 7.86 19.20
CA GLN A 2 2.80 6.93 18.09
C GLN A 2 3.39 7.53 16.81
N SER A 3 4.04 6.72 15.98
CA SER A 3 4.64 7.21 14.73
C SER A 3 3.54 7.58 13.72
N SER A 4 3.88 8.35 12.67
CA SER A 4 2.90 8.67 11.62
C SER A 4 2.65 7.46 10.71
N LEU A 5 1.57 7.51 9.90
CA LEU A 5 1.32 6.50 8.87
C LEU A 5 2.50 6.36 7.91
N PHE A 6 3.09 7.49 7.49
CA PHE A 6 4.28 7.48 6.64
C PHE A 6 5.44 6.73 7.30
N ASP A 7 5.71 6.96 8.58
CA ASP A 7 6.82 6.30 9.27
C ASP A 7 6.63 4.78 9.33
N ARG A 8 5.39 4.33 9.59
CA ARG A 8 5.03 2.91 9.58
C ARG A 8 5.13 2.31 8.17
N LEU A 9 4.62 2.99 7.15
CA LEU A 9 4.68 2.50 5.77
C LEU A 9 6.12 2.44 5.26
N LYS A 10 6.94 3.43 5.58
CA LYS A 10 8.37 3.43 5.26
C LYS A 10 9.07 2.23 5.91
N ALA A 11 8.86 2.01 7.20
CA ALA A 11 9.43 0.86 7.90
C ALA A 11 8.93 -0.47 7.32
N TRP A 12 7.64 -0.55 6.97
CA TRP A 12 7.07 -1.70 6.26
C TRP A 12 7.80 -1.95 4.94
N ALA A 13 7.97 -0.92 4.11
CA ALA A 13 8.62 -1.05 2.80
C ALA A 13 10.09 -1.45 2.94
N GLU A 14 10.84 -0.84 3.86
CA GLU A 14 12.25 -1.19 4.12
C GLU A 14 12.40 -2.65 4.56
N LEU A 15 11.56 -3.12 5.49
CA LEU A 15 11.56 -4.50 5.94
C LEU A 15 11.11 -5.46 4.84
N PHE A 16 10.05 -5.12 4.11
CA PHE A 16 9.52 -5.93 3.02
C PHE A 16 10.54 -6.04 1.87
N SER A 17 11.26 -4.95 1.56
CA SER A 17 12.34 -4.94 0.56
C SER A 17 13.56 -5.76 0.93
N SER A 18 13.72 -6.11 2.21
CA SER A 18 14.79 -7.01 2.65
C SER A 18 14.50 -8.50 2.42
N ARG A 19 13.29 -8.85 1.96
CA ARG A 19 12.90 -10.24 1.68
C ARG A 19 13.78 -10.82 0.56
N ASN A 20 14.31 -12.02 0.80
CA ASN A 20 15.22 -12.69 -0.13
C ASN A 20 14.49 -13.44 -1.27
N ASP A 21 13.21 -13.75 -1.07
CA ASP A 21 12.35 -14.40 -2.07
C ASP A 21 11.74 -13.40 -3.07
N LEU A 22 11.99 -12.10 -2.89
CA LEU A 22 11.51 -11.03 -3.76
C LEU A 22 12.63 -10.40 -4.59
N GLU A 23 12.26 -9.95 -5.77
CA GLU A 23 13.06 -9.08 -6.63
C GLU A 23 12.30 -7.76 -6.82
N PHE A 24 12.94 -6.66 -6.47
CA PHE A 24 12.35 -5.33 -6.62
C PHE A 24 12.71 -4.78 -8.00
N THR A 25 11.70 -4.64 -8.84
CA THR A 25 11.78 -4.01 -10.18
C THR A 25 11.86 -2.50 -10.05
N THR A 26 11.17 -1.94 -9.06
CA THR A 26 11.33 -0.56 -8.62
C THR A 26 11.67 -0.58 -7.12
N PRO A 27 12.92 -0.26 -6.74
CA PRO A 27 13.27 -0.07 -5.35
C PRO A 27 12.42 1.01 -4.69
N LEU A 28 12.33 1.02 -3.36
CA LEU A 28 11.64 2.06 -2.63
C LEU A 28 12.19 3.45 -3.02
N THR A 29 11.37 4.28 -3.64
CA THR A 29 11.64 5.70 -3.86
C THR A 29 10.62 6.55 -3.10
N ILE A 30 11.11 7.62 -2.50
CA ILE A 30 10.30 8.58 -1.75
C ILE A 30 10.70 9.96 -2.26
N GLU A 31 9.75 10.68 -2.80
CA GLU A 31 9.98 12.01 -3.36
C GLU A 31 9.26 13.05 -2.52
N PRO A 32 9.89 14.20 -2.23
CA PRO A 32 9.20 15.29 -1.55
C PRO A 32 8.07 15.83 -2.44
N VAL A 33 7.08 16.45 -1.80
CA VAL A 33 6.06 17.21 -2.52
C VAL A 33 6.45 18.68 -2.54
N GLU A 34 6.39 19.33 -3.70
CA GLU A 34 6.57 20.79 -3.76
C GLU A 34 5.32 21.52 -3.24
N SER A 35 4.13 20.99 -3.56
CA SER A 35 2.86 21.48 -3.04
C SER A 35 1.78 20.39 -3.04
N VAL A 36 0.95 20.39 -2.01
CA VAL A 36 -0.18 19.48 -1.87
C VAL A 36 -1.45 20.27 -2.05
N SER A 37 -2.37 19.76 -2.88
CA SER A 37 -3.69 20.36 -3.03
C SER A 37 -4.39 20.44 -1.66
N GLN A 38 -4.91 21.62 -1.32
CA GLN A 38 -5.71 21.80 -0.09
C GLN A 38 -7.00 20.97 -0.12
N ARG A 39 -7.38 20.45 -1.29
CA ARG A 39 -8.55 19.60 -1.51
C ARG A 39 -8.36 18.18 -0.95
N TYR A 40 -7.11 17.71 -0.81
CA TYR A 40 -6.85 16.42 -0.19
C TYR A 40 -7.34 16.41 1.27
N PRO A 41 -7.90 15.30 1.76
CA PRO A 41 -8.25 15.14 3.17
C PRO A 41 -7.05 15.31 4.12
N GLU A 42 -7.32 15.51 5.41
CA GLU A 42 -6.29 15.80 6.41
C GLU A 42 -5.21 14.71 6.50
N ASP A 43 -5.59 13.43 6.46
CA ASP A 43 -4.63 12.32 6.55
C ASP A 43 -3.72 12.23 5.32
N ALA A 44 -4.27 12.50 4.12
CA ALA A 44 -3.49 12.63 2.90
C ALA A 44 -2.52 13.81 2.95
N ARG A 45 -2.96 14.97 3.43
CA ARG A 45 -2.05 16.13 3.61
C ARG A 45 -0.99 15.85 4.66
N ALA A 46 -1.32 15.16 5.75
CA ALA A 46 -0.37 14.77 6.80
C ALA A 46 0.67 13.78 6.27
N PHE A 47 0.27 12.83 5.42
CA PHE A 47 1.21 11.95 4.73
C PHE A 47 2.08 12.74 3.74
N ALA A 48 1.47 13.61 2.94
CA ALA A 48 2.13 14.38 1.91
C ALA A 48 3.16 15.39 2.46
N ALA A 49 2.99 15.86 3.69
CA ALA A 49 3.99 16.66 4.40
C ALA A 49 5.33 15.92 4.57
N LYS A 50 5.36 14.59 4.41
CA LYS A 50 6.59 13.78 4.43
C LYS A 50 6.97 13.20 3.07
N ALA A 51 6.01 12.92 2.20
CA ALA A 51 6.26 12.36 0.87
C ALA A 51 5.17 12.71 -0.15
N GLY A 52 5.57 13.33 -1.25
CA GLY A 52 4.72 13.57 -2.42
C GLY A 52 4.55 12.36 -3.31
N ALA A 53 5.57 11.51 -3.38
CA ALA A 53 5.46 10.20 -3.99
C ALA A 53 6.09 9.11 -3.10
N PHE A 54 5.52 7.91 -3.16
CA PHE A 54 6.00 6.73 -2.44
C PHE A 54 5.84 5.52 -3.34
N ASN A 55 6.94 5.08 -3.95
CA ASN A 55 6.90 4.09 -5.01
C ASN A 55 7.72 2.85 -4.67
N LEU A 56 7.19 1.68 -4.98
CA LEU A 56 7.91 0.41 -5.00
C LEU A 56 7.18 -0.59 -5.91
N SER A 57 7.92 -1.48 -6.53
CA SER A 57 7.34 -2.64 -7.21
C SER A 57 8.25 -3.84 -7.09
N TYR A 58 7.65 -5.01 -7.04
CA TYR A 58 8.36 -6.26 -6.86
C TYR A 58 7.69 -7.39 -7.64
N ARG A 59 8.46 -8.45 -7.82
CA ARG A 59 8.00 -9.77 -8.21
C ARG A 59 8.59 -10.83 -7.29
N LEU A 60 7.89 -11.95 -7.17
CA LEU A 60 8.47 -13.14 -6.57
C LEU A 60 9.58 -13.68 -7.49
N ARG A 61 10.71 -14.13 -6.91
CA ARG A 61 11.84 -14.68 -7.69
C ARG A 61 11.57 -16.04 -8.30
N ASP A 62 10.46 -16.67 -7.93
CA ASP A 62 10.08 -18.00 -8.38
C ASP A 62 9.49 -17.94 -9.80
N LYS A 63 9.92 -18.85 -10.67
CA LYS A 63 9.39 -18.96 -12.04
C LYS A 63 8.03 -19.64 -12.09
N ASP A 64 7.68 -20.40 -11.05
CA ASP A 64 6.43 -21.15 -10.99
C ASP A 64 5.24 -20.29 -10.57
N HIS A 65 5.48 -19.06 -10.12
CA HIS A 65 4.48 -18.13 -9.62
C HIS A 65 4.70 -16.74 -10.20
N ASP A 66 3.76 -16.27 -11.02
CA ASP A 66 3.78 -14.90 -11.54
C ASP A 66 3.12 -13.95 -10.54
N LEU A 67 3.77 -13.80 -9.39
CA LEU A 67 3.32 -12.88 -8.35
C LEU A 67 4.11 -11.59 -8.46
N ALA A 68 3.38 -10.48 -8.60
CA ALA A 68 3.91 -9.14 -8.51
C ALA A 68 3.09 -8.29 -7.55
N GLY A 69 3.65 -7.15 -7.16
CA GLY A 69 2.93 -6.13 -6.41
C GLY A 69 3.58 -4.78 -6.60
N PHE A 70 2.80 -3.73 -6.41
CA PHE A 70 3.27 -2.37 -6.55
C PHE A 70 2.47 -1.41 -5.68
N LEU A 71 3.14 -0.34 -5.29
CA LEU A 71 2.52 0.87 -4.78
C LEU A 71 3.19 2.01 -5.54
N TYR A 72 2.43 2.79 -6.30
CA TYR A 72 2.92 3.94 -7.04
C TYR A 72 2.14 5.18 -6.60
N LEU A 73 2.24 5.47 -5.30
CA LEU A 73 1.49 6.56 -4.68
C LEU A 73 2.05 7.89 -5.14
N SER A 74 1.20 8.76 -5.68
CA SER A 74 1.48 10.17 -5.93
C SER A 74 0.35 11.04 -5.38
N LEU A 75 0.71 11.99 -4.53
CA LEU A 75 -0.18 13.05 -4.03
C LEU A 75 0.10 14.39 -4.71
N GLN A 76 0.94 14.39 -5.75
CA GLN A 76 1.02 15.48 -6.73
C GLN A 76 -0.21 15.33 -7.62
N ALA A 77 -1.25 16.11 -7.37
CA ALA A 77 -2.53 16.00 -8.08
C ALA A 77 -2.32 15.89 -9.59
N PHE A 78 -2.70 14.74 -10.17
CA PHE A 78 -2.88 14.62 -11.61
C PHE A 78 -4.38 14.71 -11.88
N ASP A 79 -4.76 15.68 -12.71
CA ASP A 79 -6.06 15.69 -13.37
C ASP A 79 -5.99 14.60 -14.45
N ASP A 80 -6.51 13.41 -14.15
CA ASP A 80 -6.73 12.39 -15.16
C ASP A 80 -8.24 12.26 -15.40
N GLY A 81 -8.60 12.33 -16.68
CA GLY A 81 -9.96 12.58 -17.16
C GLY A 81 -10.89 11.38 -17.12
N ALA A 82 -10.93 10.70 -15.99
CA ALA A 82 -11.73 9.50 -15.81
C ALA A 82 -13.16 9.82 -15.36
N TYR A 83 -14.15 9.32 -16.10
CA TYR A 83 -15.55 9.27 -15.65
C TYR A 83 -15.71 8.15 -14.61
N MET A 84 -16.33 8.46 -13.47
CA MET A 84 -16.64 7.47 -12.42
C MET A 84 -18.07 7.63 -11.91
N GLU A 85 -18.74 6.52 -11.60
CA GLU A 85 -20.03 6.51 -10.88
C GLU A 85 -19.83 5.91 -9.48
N LEU A 86 -20.25 6.64 -8.45
CA LEU A 86 -20.18 6.22 -7.05
C LEU A 86 -21.54 6.43 -6.38
N ASP A 87 -22.06 5.39 -5.73
CA ASP A 87 -23.39 5.39 -5.09
C ASP A 87 -24.54 5.83 -6.01
N GLY A 88 -24.48 5.46 -7.30
CA GLY A 88 -25.50 5.79 -8.29
C GLY A 88 -25.43 7.23 -8.82
N ALA A 89 -24.34 7.95 -8.55
CA ALA A 89 -24.11 9.31 -9.01
C ALA A 89 -22.79 9.41 -9.79
N VAL A 90 -22.83 10.13 -10.92
CA VAL A 90 -21.64 10.48 -11.67
C VAL A 90 -20.81 11.48 -10.87
N VAL A 91 -19.54 11.15 -10.67
CA VAL A 91 -18.55 12.01 -10.04
C VAL A 91 -17.95 12.89 -11.14
N PRO A 92 -18.03 14.22 -11.03
CA PRO A 92 -17.34 15.11 -11.96
C PRO A 92 -15.82 14.88 -11.90
N GLU A 93 -15.16 14.96 -13.05
CA GLU A 93 -13.69 14.81 -13.15
C GLU A 93 -12.97 15.80 -12.23
N GLU A 94 -13.49 17.03 -12.14
CA GLU A 94 -12.94 18.04 -11.25
C GLU A 94 -12.99 17.63 -9.78
N ASP A 95 -13.87 16.70 -9.37
CA ASP A 95 -14.00 16.16 -8.01
C ASP A 95 -13.13 14.92 -7.79
N MET A 96 -12.27 14.58 -8.73
CA MET A 96 -11.36 13.45 -8.66
C MET A 96 -9.89 13.91 -8.56
N LEU A 97 -9.09 13.17 -7.79
CA LEU A 97 -7.64 13.34 -7.75
C LEU A 97 -6.99 11.96 -7.85
N LEU A 98 -6.10 11.75 -8.81
CA LEU A 98 -5.30 10.52 -8.87
C LEU A 98 -4.40 10.41 -7.63
N VAL A 99 -4.33 9.21 -7.04
CA VAL A 99 -3.61 8.93 -5.79
C VAL A 99 -2.54 7.87 -5.98
N ASP A 100 -2.87 6.81 -6.69
CA ASP A 100 -2.00 5.67 -6.95
C ASP A 100 -2.31 5.22 -8.37
N GLY A 101 -1.32 4.82 -9.14
CA GLY A 101 -1.54 4.41 -10.52
C GLY A 101 -0.37 3.58 -11.02
N ASP A 102 -0.66 2.46 -11.68
CA ASP A 102 0.40 1.76 -12.37
C ASP A 102 0.98 2.68 -13.46
N GLY A 103 2.28 2.99 -13.37
CA GLY A 103 2.94 3.88 -14.35
C GLY A 103 2.87 3.39 -15.81
N GLU A 104 2.30 2.20 -16.03
CA GLU A 104 2.01 1.59 -17.32
C GLU A 104 0.63 1.95 -17.90
N GLY A 105 -0.23 2.64 -17.13
CA GLY A 105 -1.51 3.15 -17.60
C GLY A 105 -2.52 2.05 -17.95
N THR A 106 -2.52 0.92 -17.23
CA THR A 106 -3.43 -0.19 -17.51
C THR A 106 -4.85 0.02 -16.93
N GLY A 107 -5.14 1.23 -16.46
CA GLY A 107 -6.42 1.61 -15.86
C GLY A 107 -6.52 1.26 -14.38
N GLN A 108 -5.42 0.85 -13.76
CA GLN A 108 -5.38 0.49 -12.35
C GLN A 108 -4.80 1.62 -11.54
N ALA A 109 -5.73 2.45 -11.13
CA ALA A 109 -5.45 3.57 -10.28
C ALA A 109 -6.38 3.57 -9.07
N ALA A 110 -5.94 4.28 -8.06
CA ALA A 110 -6.76 4.73 -6.97
C ALA A 110 -7.00 6.23 -7.14
N TRP A 111 -8.25 6.66 -6.98
CA TRP A 111 -8.62 8.07 -7.03
C TRP A 111 -9.24 8.49 -5.71
N TYR A 112 -8.91 9.69 -5.24
CA TYR A 112 -9.80 10.38 -4.32
C TYR A 112 -11.01 10.84 -5.10
N VAL A 113 -12.17 10.56 -4.53
CA VAL A 113 -13.45 11.10 -4.94
C VAL A 113 -13.87 12.07 -3.85
N LEU A 114 -14.12 13.33 -4.23
CA LEU A 114 -14.44 14.46 -3.34
C LEU A 114 -15.87 14.98 -3.57
N PRO A 115 -16.93 14.17 -3.38
CA PRO A 115 -18.28 14.58 -3.72
C PRO A 115 -18.75 15.71 -2.80
N ALA A 116 -19.39 16.72 -3.38
CA ALA A 116 -19.89 17.88 -2.65
C ALA A 116 -20.77 17.49 -1.45
N GLY A 117 -20.39 17.98 -0.25
CA GLY A 117 -21.13 17.75 0.99
C GLY A 117 -21.04 16.33 1.56
N ARG A 118 -20.15 15.47 1.04
CA ARG A 118 -19.90 14.11 1.54
C ARG A 118 -18.42 13.94 1.92
N PRO A 119 -18.08 12.98 2.81
CA PRO A 119 -16.69 12.64 3.07
C PRO A 119 -15.99 12.14 1.80
N ALA A 120 -14.73 12.53 1.64
CA ALA A 120 -13.86 11.99 0.60
C ALA A 120 -13.73 10.46 0.73
N LYS A 121 -13.59 9.78 -0.40
CA LYS A 121 -13.32 8.33 -0.48
C LYS A 121 -12.13 8.07 -1.38
N ILE A 122 -11.44 6.96 -1.17
CA ILE A 122 -10.51 6.41 -2.17
C ILE A 122 -11.22 5.26 -2.88
N VAL A 123 -11.27 5.32 -4.20
CA VAL A 123 -11.79 4.23 -5.03
C VAL A 123 -10.61 3.57 -5.72
N TRP A 124 -10.37 2.30 -5.42
CA TRP A 124 -9.37 1.47 -6.09
C TRP A 124 -10.04 0.65 -7.18
N SER A 125 -9.58 0.82 -8.42
CA SER A 125 -10.16 0.26 -9.64
C SER A 125 -11.62 0.68 -9.89
N VAL A 126 -11.85 1.43 -10.96
CA VAL A 126 -13.21 1.81 -11.39
C VAL A 126 -14.06 0.56 -11.70
N GLU A 127 -13.44 -0.52 -12.16
CA GLU A 127 -14.15 -1.77 -12.50
C GLU A 127 -14.54 -2.61 -11.28
N GLU A 128 -13.74 -2.57 -10.22
CA GLU A 128 -13.96 -3.38 -9.02
C GLU A 128 -14.69 -2.62 -7.90
N LEU A 129 -14.73 -1.28 -7.99
CA LEU A 129 -15.38 -0.38 -7.03
C LEU A 129 -15.04 -0.72 -5.58
N VAL A 130 -13.76 -0.98 -5.31
CA VAL A 130 -13.30 -1.17 -3.94
C VAL A 130 -13.07 0.20 -3.32
N VAL A 131 -13.86 0.51 -2.29
CA VAL A 131 -13.89 1.85 -1.68
C VAL A 131 -13.27 1.81 -0.29
N PHE A 132 -12.46 2.82 0.02
CA PHE A 132 -11.85 3.05 1.33
C PHE A 132 -12.26 4.42 1.87
N ASP A 133 -12.32 4.51 3.20
CA ASP A 133 -12.76 5.73 3.89
C ASP A 133 -11.68 6.82 3.97
N SER A 134 -10.40 6.47 3.76
CA SER A 134 -9.26 7.36 3.95
C SER A 134 -7.97 6.83 3.30
N LEU A 135 -6.91 7.65 3.19
CA LEU A 135 -5.58 7.18 2.79
C LEU A 135 -5.07 6.12 3.74
N THR A 136 -5.32 6.35 5.03
CA THR A 136 -4.89 5.46 6.10
C THR A 136 -5.48 4.07 5.91
N ASP A 137 -6.77 3.96 5.62
CA ASP A 137 -7.41 2.67 5.38
C ASP A 137 -6.86 2.02 4.10
N TYR A 138 -6.81 2.77 2.98
CA TYR A 138 -6.25 2.28 1.72
C TYR A 138 -4.85 1.68 1.88
N LEU A 139 -3.91 2.43 2.44
CA LEU A 139 -2.52 1.99 2.62
C LEU A 139 -2.40 0.86 3.65
N THR A 140 -3.27 0.83 4.66
CA THR A 140 -3.29 -0.27 5.65
C THR A 140 -3.74 -1.57 4.99
N GLN A 141 -4.82 -1.55 4.24
CA GLN A 141 -5.34 -2.73 3.55
C GLN A 141 -4.39 -3.19 2.45
N GLY A 142 -3.76 -2.25 1.73
CA GLY A 142 -2.70 -2.54 0.78
C GLY A 142 -1.50 -3.23 1.44
N ALA A 143 -0.95 -2.67 2.53
CA ALA A 143 0.18 -3.25 3.25
C ALA A 143 -0.12 -4.65 3.80
N LYS A 144 -1.35 -4.89 4.29
CA LYS A 144 -1.82 -6.22 4.75
C LYS A 144 -1.91 -7.26 3.63
N ARG A 145 -1.97 -6.82 2.38
CA ARG A 145 -1.94 -7.67 1.18
C ARG A 145 -0.61 -7.55 0.43
N ALA A 146 0.39 -6.94 1.04
CA ALA A 146 1.67 -6.61 0.45
C ALA A 146 1.59 -5.84 -0.88
N PHE A 147 0.51 -5.08 -1.08
CA PHE A 147 0.17 -4.45 -2.35
C PHE A 147 0.29 -5.42 -3.54
N SER A 148 0.03 -6.72 -3.28
CA SER A 148 0.11 -7.75 -4.31
C SER A 148 -0.98 -7.52 -5.33
N TYR A 149 -0.58 -7.55 -6.59
CA TYR A 149 -1.44 -7.41 -7.74
C TYR A 149 -1.50 -8.74 -8.48
N LEU A 150 -2.71 -9.16 -8.82
CA LEU A 150 -2.94 -10.15 -9.87
C LEU A 150 -4.13 -9.65 -10.71
N PRO A 151 -4.01 -9.58 -12.05
CA PRO A 151 -5.16 -9.30 -12.92
C PRO A 151 -6.29 -10.29 -12.60
N ARG A 152 -7.57 -9.94 -12.82
CA ARG A 152 -8.72 -10.85 -12.57
C ARG A 152 -8.55 -12.28 -13.08
N ARG A 153 -7.85 -12.47 -14.21
CA ARG A 153 -7.49 -13.81 -14.74
C ARG A 153 -6.49 -14.62 -13.89
N TRP A 154 -5.87 -14.02 -12.89
CA TRP A 154 -4.79 -14.54 -12.04
C TRP A 154 -5.15 -14.42 -10.53
N GLN A 155 -6.27 -13.77 -10.18
CA GLN A 155 -6.67 -13.35 -8.82
C GLN A 155 -6.78 -14.42 -7.72
N ARG A 156 -6.56 -15.71 -7.99
CA ARG A 156 -6.55 -16.72 -6.92
C ARG A 156 -5.12 -16.94 -6.41
N GLY A 157 -4.75 -16.24 -5.35
CA GLY A 157 -3.68 -16.72 -4.45
C GLY A 157 -2.40 -15.88 -4.34
N GLY A 158 -2.36 -14.63 -4.81
CA GLY A 158 -1.13 -13.82 -4.79
C GLY A 158 -0.62 -13.51 -3.38
N ALA A 159 -1.46 -12.89 -2.54
CA ALA A 159 -1.15 -12.68 -1.13
C ALA A 159 -0.98 -14.03 -0.38
N ASP A 160 -1.72 -15.06 -0.78
CA ASP A 160 -1.63 -16.40 -0.17
C ASP A 160 -0.23 -17.01 -0.38
N ALA A 161 0.34 -16.89 -1.58
CA ALA A 161 1.70 -17.36 -1.88
C ALA A 161 2.76 -16.63 -1.02
N LEU A 162 2.60 -15.33 -0.74
CA LEU A 162 3.47 -14.62 0.19
C LEU A 162 3.27 -15.07 1.63
N HIS A 163 2.02 -15.28 2.05
CA HIS A 163 1.73 -15.78 3.39
C HIS A 163 2.29 -17.19 3.62
N GLU A 164 2.22 -18.07 2.63
CA GLU A 164 2.81 -19.41 2.69
C GLU A 164 4.33 -19.38 2.85
N ARG A 165 5.00 -18.39 2.24
CA ARG A 165 6.44 -18.15 2.34
C ARG A 165 6.83 -17.29 3.54
N SER A 166 5.86 -16.86 4.33
CA SER A 166 6.07 -16.04 5.52
C SER A 166 5.95 -16.86 6.80
N MET A 167 6.40 -16.31 7.92
CA MET A 167 6.14 -16.90 9.23
C MET A 167 4.64 -17.19 9.40
N PRO A 168 4.24 -18.29 10.06
CA PRO A 168 2.82 -18.58 10.30
C PRO A 168 2.13 -17.45 11.07
N ARG A 169 0.87 -17.15 10.74
CA ARG A 169 0.04 -16.20 11.53
C ARG A 169 -0.15 -16.63 12.99
N SER A 170 0.07 -17.92 13.29
CA SER A 170 0.05 -18.47 14.64
C SER A 170 1.37 -18.30 15.41
N THR A 171 2.40 -17.70 14.81
CA THR A 171 3.68 -17.45 15.49
C THR A 171 3.46 -16.56 16.72
N PRO A 172 4.05 -16.90 17.88
CA PRO A 172 3.93 -16.09 19.08
C PRO A 172 4.37 -14.63 18.88
N PRO A 173 3.65 -13.64 19.45
CA PRO A 173 4.00 -12.22 19.32
C PRO A 173 5.44 -11.88 19.69
N ALA A 174 5.99 -12.53 20.73
CA ALA A 174 7.37 -12.31 21.15
C ALA A 174 8.40 -12.71 20.08
N ASP A 175 8.12 -13.79 19.34
CA ASP A 175 8.99 -14.28 18.26
C ASP A 175 8.89 -13.37 17.03
N LEU A 176 7.69 -12.90 16.68
CA LEU A 176 7.48 -11.92 15.61
C LEU A 176 8.24 -10.63 15.90
N ARG A 177 8.12 -10.11 17.13
CA ARG A 177 8.84 -8.91 17.57
C ARG A 177 10.35 -9.08 17.47
N ALA A 178 10.87 -10.21 17.97
CA ALA A 178 12.30 -10.49 17.90
C ALA A 178 12.81 -10.61 16.46
N ALA A 179 12.01 -11.21 15.57
CA ALA A 179 12.34 -11.32 14.14
C ALA A 179 12.35 -9.96 13.44
N LEU A 180 11.35 -9.09 13.69
CA LEU A 180 11.32 -7.72 13.16
C LEU A 180 12.56 -6.93 13.58
N ILE A 181 12.93 -7.01 14.87
CA ILE A 181 14.12 -6.31 15.39
C ILE A 181 15.40 -6.85 14.75
N ARG A 182 15.53 -8.18 14.62
CA ARG A 182 16.68 -8.80 13.95
C ARG A 182 16.82 -8.35 12.49
N ARG A 183 15.70 -8.06 11.83
CA ARG A 183 15.66 -7.55 10.44
C ARG A 183 15.83 -6.04 10.33
N GLY A 184 16.07 -5.32 11.43
CA GLY A 184 16.44 -3.92 11.43
C GLY A 184 15.36 -2.95 11.94
N ALA A 185 14.18 -3.45 12.33
CA ALA A 185 13.22 -2.59 13.02
C ALA A 185 13.77 -2.18 14.39
N ASN A 186 13.63 -0.90 14.76
CA ASN A 186 13.85 -0.53 16.16
C ASN A 186 12.71 -1.11 17.05
N PRO A 187 12.92 -1.30 18.36
CA PRO A 187 11.94 -1.96 19.22
C PRO A 187 10.55 -1.32 19.22
N ASN A 188 10.47 0.01 19.22
CA ASN A 188 9.18 0.73 19.21
C ASN A 188 8.45 0.55 17.87
N MET A 189 9.18 0.64 16.75
CA MET A 189 8.59 0.44 15.43
C MET A 189 8.14 -1.01 15.22
N ALA A 190 8.85 -2.00 15.78
CA ALA A 190 8.38 -3.38 15.76
C ALA A 190 7.02 -3.53 16.46
N ASP A 191 6.85 -2.92 17.63
CA ASP A 191 5.58 -2.92 18.36
C ASP A 191 4.47 -2.20 17.58
N GLU A 192 4.77 -1.05 16.99
CA GLU A 192 3.81 -0.30 16.16
C GLU A 192 3.40 -1.04 14.88
N LEU A 193 4.33 -1.72 14.19
CA LEU A 193 4.02 -2.53 13.01
C LEU A 193 3.14 -3.72 13.36
N MET A 194 3.40 -4.38 14.51
CA MET A 194 2.56 -5.46 15.01
C MET A 194 1.16 -4.98 15.38
N GLU A 195 1.03 -3.82 16.02
CA GLU A 195 -0.27 -3.21 16.31
C GLU A 195 -1.03 -2.84 15.02
N TRP A 196 -0.34 -2.21 14.07
CA TRP A 196 -0.94 -1.71 12.84
C TRP A 196 -1.39 -2.82 11.89
N LEU A 197 -0.55 -3.83 11.69
CA LEU A 197 -0.80 -4.92 10.72
C LEU A 197 -1.50 -6.12 11.35
N GLY A 198 -1.44 -6.27 12.68
CA GLY A 198 -1.97 -7.43 13.39
C GLY A 198 -1.34 -8.73 12.88
N ALA A 199 -2.17 -9.72 12.55
CA ALA A 199 -1.70 -11.02 12.08
C ALA A 199 -0.95 -10.96 10.74
N ASP A 200 -1.12 -9.90 9.95
CA ASP A 200 -0.48 -9.76 8.62
C ASP A 200 0.95 -9.22 8.70
N VAL A 201 1.43 -8.83 9.89
CA VAL A 201 2.83 -8.45 10.10
C VAL A 201 3.81 -9.54 9.68
N VAL A 202 3.36 -10.80 9.66
CA VAL A 202 4.15 -11.93 9.18
C VAL A 202 4.63 -11.77 7.74
N LEU A 203 3.94 -11.00 6.89
CA LEU A 203 4.37 -10.73 5.51
C LEU A 203 5.73 -10.03 5.43
N LEU A 204 6.18 -9.39 6.51
CA LEU A 204 7.51 -8.78 6.59
C LEU A 204 8.62 -9.80 6.90
N LEU A 205 8.24 -11.02 7.27
CA LEU A 205 9.10 -12.04 7.85
C LEU A 205 9.03 -13.30 6.98
N PRO A 206 9.91 -13.44 5.97
CA PRO A 206 9.98 -14.66 5.19
C PRO A 206 10.32 -15.82 6.14
N ARG A 207 9.83 -17.03 5.84
CA ARG A 207 10.32 -18.22 6.52
C ARG A 207 11.82 -18.27 6.26
N ASP A 208 12.61 -18.31 7.34
CA ASP A 208 14.04 -18.53 7.21
C ASP A 208 14.22 -19.75 6.28
N ALA A 209 14.92 -19.57 5.16
CA ALA A 209 15.33 -20.69 4.35
C ALA A 209 16.26 -21.51 5.24
N GLY A 210 15.77 -22.67 5.69
CA GLY A 210 16.58 -23.63 6.43
C GLY A 210 17.84 -24.01 5.66
#